data_AF-A0A1Z8VNL5-F1
#
_entry.id   AF-A0A1Z8VNL5-F1
#
_cell.length_a   1.000
_cell.length_b   1.000
_cell.length_c   1.000
_cell.angle_alpha   90.00
_cell.angle_beta   90.00
_cell.angle_gamma   90.00
#
_symmetry.space_group_name_H-M   'P 1'
#
loop_
_entity.id
_entity.type
_entity.pdbx_description
1 polymer ?
#
loop_
_entity_poly.entity_id
_entity_poly.type
_entity_poly.pdbx_seq_one_letter_code
_entity_poly.pdbx_strand_id
1 'polypeptide(L)'
;MKLYGSFGSPFTRRVGTTLLLYQLKHEHVVLRGNIPEELEQLKKINPLARVPALETDEGIALVDSVTILDYLDQQVGADIRLIPQKGIERTKILNLVGIAAGAAEKSVSCYYEEGINAKRPADKVHRPWVDKMY
;
A
#
# COMPACT_ATOMS: atom_id res chain seq x y z
N MET A 1 11.79 -8.99 -8.77
CA MET A 1 10.58 -8.14 -8.64
C MET A 1 10.94 -6.65 -8.64
N LYS A 2 9.97 -5.77 -8.96
CA LYS A 2 10.10 -4.31 -8.84
C LYS A 2 8.95 -3.70 -8.04
N LEU A 3 9.26 -3.01 -6.96
CA LEU A 3 8.28 -2.29 -6.13
C LEU A 3 8.18 -0.83 -6.57
N TYR A 4 7.00 -0.41 -6.98
CA TYR A 4 6.69 0.96 -7.37
C TYR A 4 5.97 1.69 -6.23
N GLY A 5 6.57 2.79 -5.78
CA GLY A 5 5.94 3.75 -4.86
C GLY A 5 6.89 4.34 -3.85
N SER A 6 6.54 5.51 -3.29
CA SER A 6 7.28 6.11 -2.18
C SER A 6 6.92 5.51 -0.83
N PHE A 7 7.90 5.35 0.07
CA PHE A 7 7.66 4.97 1.47
C PHE A 7 6.96 6.06 2.32
N GLY A 8 6.70 7.23 1.74
CA GLY A 8 5.72 8.16 2.31
C GLY A 8 4.29 7.58 2.35
N SER A 9 3.99 6.61 1.48
CA SER A 9 2.76 5.83 1.55
C SER A 9 2.89 4.68 2.57
N PRO A 10 2.00 4.57 3.58
CA PRO A 10 2.02 3.45 4.51
C PRO A 10 1.78 2.10 3.80
N PHE A 11 1.00 2.10 2.71
CA PHE A 11 0.71 0.91 1.92
C PHE A 11 1.93 0.42 1.14
N THR A 12 2.74 1.33 0.59
CA THR A 12 4.01 0.95 -0.03
C THR A 12 5.01 0.50 1.01
N ARG A 13 5.07 1.20 2.16
CA ARG A 13 6.02 0.88 3.23
C ARG A 13 5.82 -0.54 3.78
N ARG A 14 4.57 -0.99 4.02
CA ARG A 14 4.31 -2.36 4.48
C ARG A 14 4.77 -3.44 3.49
N VAL A 15 4.66 -3.18 2.18
CA VAL A 15 5.18 -4.08 1.14
C VAL A 15 6.70 -4.10 1.16
N GLY A 16 7.35 -2.93 1.16
CA GLY A 16 8.80 -2.81 1.23
C GLY A 16 9.38 -3.49 2.47
N THR A 17 8.79 -3.27 3.65
CA THR A 17 9.19 -3.95 4.90
C THR A 17 9.06 -5.47 4.77
N THR A 18 7.97 -5.97 4.19
CA THR A 18 7.77 -7.42 4.02
C THR A 18 8.81 -8.03 3.06
N LEU A 19 9.10 -7.37 1.93
CA LEU A 19 10.15 -7.79 1.00
C LEU A 19 11.52 -7.91 1.70
N LEU A 20 11.85 -6.95 2.57
CA LEU A 20 13.09 -6.97 3.34
C LEU A 20 13.10 -8.10 4.39
N LEU A 21 12.01 -8.30 5.13
CA LEU A 21 11.88 -9.39 6.12
C LEU A 21 12.03 -10.76 5.46
N TYR A 22 11.44 -10.92 4.27
CA TYR A 22 11.54 -12.15 3.48
C TYR A 22 12.84 -12.29 2.70
N GLN A 23 13.72 -11.27 2.74
CA GLN A 23 14.98 -11.23 2.00
C GLN A 23 14.80 -11.46 0.49
N LEU A 24 13.64 -11.04 -0.04
CA LEU A 24 13.33 -11.16 -1.45
C LEU A 24 13.99 -10.01 -2.21
N LYS A 25 14.84 -10.35 -3.19
CA LYS A 25 15.52 -9.37 -4.03
C LYS A 25 14.49 -8.58 -4.84
N HIS A 26 14.60 -7.26 -4.77
CA HIS A 26 13.73 -6.37 -5.50
C HIS A 26 14.44 -5.06 -5.85
N GLU A 27 14.01 -4.45 -6.94
CA GLU A 27 14.29 -3.05 -7.23
C GLU A 27 13.21 -2.18 -6.57
N HIS A 28 13.58 -1.06 -5.96
CA HIS A 28 12.64 -0.08 -5.43
C HIS A 28 12.60 1.15 -6.33
N VAL A 29 11.51 1.29 -7.09
CA VAL A 29 11.26 2.41 -7.99
C VAL A 29 10.38 3.45 -7.27
N VAL A 30 10.98 4.57 -6.89
CA VAL A 30 10.30 5.59 -6.08
C VAL A 30 9.42 6.47 -6.96
N LEU A 31 8.10 6.21 -6.96
CA LEU A 31 7.08 7.06 -7.58
C LEU A 31 6.16 7.64 -6.48
N ARG A 32 5.96 8.95 -6.45
CA ARG A 32 5.13 9.63 -5.44
C ARG A 32 3.66 9.69 -5.85
N GLY A 33 3.37 9.61 -7.15
CA GLY A 33 2.00 9.56 -7.68
C GLY A 33 1.29 10.91 -7.62
N ASN A 34 2.05 12.01 -7.63
CA ASN A 34 1.52 13.38 -7.65
C ASN A 34 2.19 14.25 -8.73
N ILE A 35 3.12 13.68 -9.51
CA ILE A 35 3.77 14.31 -10.66
C ILE A 35 3.19 13.67 -11.93
N PRO A 36 2.78 14.45 -12.96
CA PRO A 36 2.13 13.92 -14.16
C PRO A 36 2.91 12.79 -14.84
N GLU A 37 4.23 12.92 -14.97
CA GLU A 37 5.06 11.90 -15.61
C GLU A 37 5.10 10.59 -14.79
N GLU A 38 5.16 10.69 -13.46
CA GLU A 38 5.10 9.52 -12.57
C GLU A 38 3.72 8.83 -12.63
N LEU A 39 2.65 9.61 -12.78
CA LEU A 39 1.30 9.07 -12.95
C LEU A 39 1.19 8.29 -14.26
N GLU A 40 1.74 8.79 -15.36
CA GLU A 40 1.77 8.06 -16.63
C GLU A 40 2.63 6.79 -16.55
N GLN A 41 3.73 6.81 -15.80
CA GLN A 41 4.50 5.60 -15.51
C GLN A 41 3.70 4.59 -14.68
N LEU A 42 3.03 5.04 -13.61
CA LEU A 42 2.18 4.19 -12.78
C LEU A 42 1.02 3.59 -13.58
N LYS A 43 0.38 4.36 -14.47
CA LYS A 43 -0.74 3.88 -15.31
C LYS A 43 -0.40 2.69 -16.18
N LYS A 44 0.87 2.54 -16.59
CA LYS A 44 1.34 1.39 -17.37
C LYS A 44 1.33 0.08 -16.56
N ILE A 45 1.37 0.17 -15.24
CA ILE A 45 1.46 -0.97 -14.31
C ILE A 45 0.14 -1.15 -13.55
N ASN A 46 -0.42 -0.04 -13.07
CA ASN A 46 -1.68 0.04 -12.37
C ASN A 46 -2.56 1.11 -13.04
N PRO A 47 -3.64 0.73 -13.77
CA PRO A 47 -4.49 1.70 -14.47
C PRO A 47 -5.16 2.73 -13.55
N LEU A 48 -5.25 2.45 -12.25
CA LEU A 48 -5.74 3.41 -11.23
C LEU A 48 -4.69 4.46 -10.83
N ALA A 49 -3.45 4.35 -11.33
CA ALA A 49 -2.33 5.21 -11.02
C ALA A 49 -2.03 5.34 -9.50
N ARG A 50 -2.24 4.27 -8.73
CA ARG A 50 -2.00 4.25 -7.28
C ARG A 50 -0.78 3.41 -6.91
N VAL A 51 -0.12 3.82 -5.82
CA VAL A 51 0.94 3.05 -5.17
C VAL A 51 0.38 2.30 -3.94
N PRO A 52 0.96 1.15 -3.56
CA PRO A 52 2.01 0.43 -4.27
C PRO A 52 1.50 -0.31 -5.53
N ALA A 53 2.44 -0.58 -6.42
CA ALA A 53 2.33 -1.64 -7.42
C ALA A 53 3.60 -2.49 -7.37
N LEU A 54 3.51 -3.79 -7.67
CA LEU A 54 4.65 -4.71 -7.73
C LEU A 54 4.65 -5.42 -9.08
N GLU A 55 5.75 -5.38 -9.80
CA GLU A 55 5.98 -6.23 -10.97
C GLU A 55 6.72 -7.49 -10.51
N THR A 56 6.13 -8.67 -10.78
CA THR A 56 6.77 -9.96 -10.48
C THR A 56 7.91 -10.26 -11.46
N ASP A 57 8.71 -11.29 -11.18
CA ASP A 57 9.79 -11.70 -12.10
C ASP A 57 9.26 -12.29 -13.41
N GLU A 58 7.98 -12.72 -13.43
CA GLU A 58 7.23 -13.15 -14.61
C GLU A 58 6.58 -11.98 -15.36
N GLY A 59 6.80 -10.74 -14.93
CA GLY A 59 6.22 -9.54 -15.55
C GLY A 59 4.74 -9.30 -15.23
N ILE A 60 4.20 -9.95 -14.19
CA ILE A 60 2.82 -9.73 -13.75
C ILE A 60 2.77 -8.47 -12.87
N ALA A 61 1.86 -7.55 -13.20
CA ALA A 61 1.60 -6.38 -12.37
C ALA A 61 0.56 -6.69 -11.28
N LEU A 62 1.00 -6.63 -10.03
CA LEU A 62 0.15 -6.74 -8.84
C LEU A 62 -0.13 -5.35 -8.27
N VAL A 63 -1.39 -5.11 -7.93
CA VAL A 63 -1.88 -3.84 -7.39
C VAL A 63 -2.59 -4.08 -6.06
N ASP A 64 -2.70 -3.03 -5.25
CA ASP A 64 -3.16 -3.10 -3.86
C ASP A 64 -2.19 -3.85 -2.92
N SER A 65 -1.97 -3.27 -1.74
CA SER A 65 -0.99 -3.80 -0.80
C SER A 65 -1.38 -5.16 -0.23
N VAL A 66 -2.67 -5.49 -0.13
CA VAL A 66 -3.12 -6.80 0.41
C VAL A 66 -2.83 -7.89 -0.60
N THR A 67 -3.19 -7.68 -1.88
CA THR A 67 -2.88 -8.61 -2.97
C THR A 67 -1.39 -8.86 -3.10
N ILE A 68 -0.59 -7.80 -3.05
CA ILE A 68 0.87 -7.92 -3.13
C ILE A 68 1.42 -8.74 -1.96
N LEU A 69 0.96 -8.47 -0.72
CA LEU A 69 1.44 -9.20 0.45
C LEU A 69 1.03 -10.67 0.45
N ASP A 70 -0.18 -11.00 0.02
CA ASP A 70 -0.61 -12.40 -0.11
C ASP A 70 0.23 -13.15 -1.16
N TYR A 71 0.60 -12.49 -2.26
CA TYR A 71 1.57 -13.05 -3.22
C TYR A 71 2.94 -13.30 -2.58
N LEU A 72 3.48 -12.33 -1.83
CA LEU A 72 4.80 -12.46 -1.20
C LEU A 72 4.83 -13.58 -0.16
N ASP A 73 3.74 -13.79 0.57
CA ASP A 73 3.59 -14.90 1.51
C ASP A 73 3.73 -16.28 0.83
N GLN A 74 3.37 -16.37 -0.45
CA GLN A 74 3.50 -17.60 -1.25
C GLN A 74 4.93 -17.82 -1.76
N GLN A 75 5.80 -16.80 -1.71
CA GLN A 75 7.20 -16.88 -2.15
C GLN A 75 8.16 -17.42 -1.08
N VAL A 76 7.67 -17.61 0.15
CA VAL A 76 8.49 -18.07 1.29
C VAL A 76 7.92 -19.33 1.94
N GLY A 77 8.79 -20.04 2.65
CA GLY A 77 8.41 -21.22 3.44
C GLY A 77 7.45 -20.89 4.58
N ALA A 78 6.70 -21.89 5.02
CA ALA A 78 5.69 -21.75 6.08
C ALA A 78 6.25 -21.19 7.40
N ASP A 79 7.52 -21.48 7.70
CA ASP A 79 8.18 -21.05 8.95
C ASP A 79 8.56 -19.55 8.96
N ILE A 80 8.58 -18.91 7.78
CA ILE A 80 8.97 -17.49 7.62
C ILE A 80 7.75 -16.60 7.35
N ARG A 81 6.68 -17.18 6.79
CA ARG A 81 5.47 -16.46 6.38
C ARG A 81 4.83 -15.72 7.57
N LEU A 82 4.46 -14.46 7.35
CA LEU A 82 3.84 -13.58 8.35
C LEU A 82 2.36 -13.88 8.59
N ILE A 83 1.62 -14.36 7.58
CA ILE A 83 0.21 -14.73 7.72
C ILE A 83 0.06 -16.26 7.71
N PRO A 84 -0.60 -16.85 8.72
CA PRO A 84 -0.92 -18.27 8.69
C PRO A 84 -1.69 -18.65 7.43
N GLN A 85 -1.45 -19.84 6.87
CA GLN A 85 -2.06 -20.27 5.61
C GLN A 85 -3.58 -20.47 5.71
N LYS A 86 -4.07 -20.92 6.87
CA LYS A 86 -5.50 -21.24 7.08
C LYS A 86 -5.86 -21.23 8.57
N GLY A 87 -7.15 -21.38 8.85
CA GLY A 87 -7.68 -21.56 10.21
C GLY A 87 -7.88 -20.25 10.96
N ILE A 88 -8.29 -20.38 12.23
CA ILE A 88 -8.73 -19.24 13.05
C ILE A 88 -7.62 -18.22 13.31
N GLU A 89 -6.37 -18.66 13.41
CA GLU A 89 -5.24 -17.75 13.61
C GLU A 89 -4.99 -16.86 12.38
N ARG A 90 -5.18 -17.37 11.15
CA ARG A 90 -5.19 -16.53 9.94
C ARG A 90 -6.27 -15.45 10.05
N THR A 91 -7.48 -15.82 10.44
CA THR A 91 -8.60 -14.89 10.57
C THR A 91 -8.31 -13.80 11.60
N LYS A 92 -7.77 -14.16 12.77
CA LYS A 92 -7.41 -13.19 13.82
C LYS A 92 -6.35 -12.19 13.35
N ILE A 93 -5.28 -12.68 12.70
CA ILE A 93 -4.22 -11.83 12.17
C ILE A 93 -4.74 -10.92 11.06
N LEU A 94 -5.52 -11.46 10.11
CA LEU A 94 -6.11 -10.64 9.05
C LEU A 94 -7.08 -9.59 9.59
N ASN A 95 -7.82 -9.87 10.67
CA ASN A 95 -8.66 -8.88 11.34
C ASN A 95 -7.82 -7.74 11.94
N LEU A 96 -6.70 -8.06 12.60
CA LEU A 96 -5.78 -7.04 13.13
C LEU A 96 -5.16 -6.21 12.00
N VAL A 97 -4.75 -6.85 10.90
CA VAL A 97 -4.25 -6.18 9.70
C VAL A 97 -5.32 -5.27 9.09
N GLY A 98 -6.58 -5.70 9.07
CA GLY A 98 -7.71 -4.91 8.60
C GLY A 98 -7.91 -3.63 9.41
N ILE A 99 -7.83 -3.72 10.74
CA ILE A 99 -7.89 -2.55 11.63
C ILE A 99 -6.74 -1.58 11.35
N ALA A 100 -5.50 -2.08 11.23
CA ALA A 100 -4.34 -1.26 10.94
C ALA A 100 -4.41 -0.60 9.55
N ALA A 101 -4.88 -1.34 8.54
CA ALA A 101 -5.10 -0.82 7.20
C ALA A 101 -6.17 0.28 7.20
N GLY A 102 -7.31 0.05 7.86
CA GLY A 102 -8.37 1.05 7.99
C GLY A 102 -7.89 2.32 8.70
N ALA A 103 -7.06 2.21 9.73
CA ALA A 103 -6.45 3.38 10.38
C ALA A 103 -5.55 4.17 9.41
N ALA A 104 -4.76 3.47 8.58
CA ALA A 104 -3.94 4.09 7.55
C ALA A 104 -4.78 4.77 6.45
N GLU A 105 -5.90 4.14 6.04
CA GLU A 105 -6.84 4.72 5.06
C GLU A 105 -7.50 6.00 5.58
N LYS A 106 -7.96 6.01 6.84
CA LYS A 106 -8.48 7.23 7.49
C LYS A 106 -7.41 8.31 7.53
N SER A 107 -6.18 7.95 7.89
CA SER A 107 -5.05 8.90 7.98
C SER A 107 -4.72 9.52 6.62
N VAL A 108 -4.68 8.72 5.54
CA VAL A 108 -4.47 9.22 4.17
C VAL A 108 -5.64 10.11 3.73
N SER A 109 -6.87 9.76 4.09
CA SER A 109 -8.05 10.57 3.79
C SER A 109 -7.96 11.95 4.46
N CYS A 110 -7.62 12.02 5.75
CA CYS A 110 -7.36 13.29 6.43
C CYS A 110 -6.22 14.08 5.77
N TYR A 111 -5.12 13.40 5.45
CA TYR A 111 -3.93 14.00 4.85
C TYR A 111 -4.20 14.67 3.49
N TYR A 112 -5.13 14.13 2.70
CA TYR A 112 -5.56 14.75 1.44
C TYR A 112 -6.66 15.80 1.62
N GLU A 113 -7.45 15.72 2.68
CA GLU A 113 -8.56 16.63 2.93
C GLU A 113 -8.07 17.98 3.48
N GLU A 114 -7.07 17.99 4.38
CA GLU A 114 -6.61 19.23 5.01
C GLU A 114 -5.13 19.24 5.44
N GLY A 115 -4.67 20.40 5.92
CA GLY A 115 -3.28 20.64 6.34
C GLY A 115 -2.36 21.04 5.19
N ILE A 116 -1.05 21.04 5.45
CA ILE A 116 -0.03 21.54 4.50
C ILE A 116 0.04 20.72 3.19
N ASN A 117 -0.44 19.48 3.21
CA ASN A 117 -0.42 18.58 2.07
C ASN A 117 -1.80 18.38 1.40
N ALA A 118 -2.79 19.18 1.81
CA ALA A 118 -4.16 19.09 1.33
C ALA A 118 -4.22 19.14 -0.20
N LYS A 119 -5.08 18.29 -0.76
CA LYS A 119 -5.46 18.31 -2.17
C LYS A 119 -6.77 19.05 -2.39
N ARG A 120 -7.54 19.25 -1.31
CA ARG A 120 -8.81 19.98 -1.34
C ARG A 120 -8.59 21.46 -0.99
N PRO A 121 -9.21 22.40 -1.73
CA PRO A 121 -9.28 23.81 -1.33
C PRO A 121 -9.92 23.97 0.05
N ALA A 122 -9.40 24.88 0.88
CA ALA A 122 -9.82 25.04 2.27
C ALA A 122 -11.31 25.38 2.43
N ASP A 123 -11.88 26.14 1.49
CA ASP A 123 -13.29 26.52 1.42
C ASP A 123 -14.22 25.36 1.05
N LYS A 124 -13.68 24.23 0.58
CA LYS A 124 -14.44 23.03 0.19
C LYS A 124 -14.39 21.92 1.25
N VAL A 125 -13.67 22.11 2.35
CA VAL A 125 -13.53 21.11 3.42
C VAL A 125 -14.78 21.11 4.29
N HIS A 126 -15.46 19.96 4.37
CA HIS A 126 -16.64 19.81 5.23
C HIS A 126 -16.24 19.34 6.63
N ARG A 127 -16.13 20.29 7.57
CA ARG A 127 -15.64 20.06 8.95
C ARG A 127 -16.33 18.87 9.67
N PRO A 128 -17.68 18.74 9.66
CA PRO A 128 -18.34 17.62 10.35
C PRO A 128 -17.98 16.21 9.82
N TRP A 129 -17.44 16.11 8.61
CA TRP A 129 -16.93 14.84 8.08
C TRP A 129 -15.50 14.57 8.55
N VAL A 130 -14.63 15.57 8.47
CA VAL A 130 -13.21 15.48 8.88
C VAL A 130 -13.09 15.12 10.36
N ASP A 131 -13.93 15.70 11.21
CA ASP A 131 -13.91 15.44 12.66
C ASP A 131 -14.24 13.98 13.01
N LYS A 132 -14.93 13.23 12.12
CA LYS A 132 -15.18 11.79 12.27
C LYS A 132 -14.00 10.92 11.82
N MET A 133 -13.04 11.51 11.11
CA MET A 133 -11.89 10.79 10.57
C MET A 133 -10.74 10.68 11.58
N TYR A 134 -10.63 11.63 12.50
CA TYR A 134 -9.81 11.52 13.73
C TYR A 134 -10.46 10.60 14.76
#